data_AF-A0A8H7M0X1-F1
#
_entry.id   AF-A0A8H7M0X1-F1
#
_cell.length_a   1.000
_cell.length_b   1.000
_cell.length_c   1.000
_cell.angle_alpha   90.00
_cell.angle_beta   90.00
_cell.angle_gamma   90.00
#
_symmetry.space_group_name_H-M   'P 1'
#
loop_
_entity.id
_entity.type
_entity.pdbx_description
1 polymer ?
#
loop_
_entity_poly.entity_id
_entity_poly.type
_entity_poly.pdbx_seq_one_letter_code
_entity_poly.pdbx_strand_id
1 'polypeptide(L)'
;MELPNPYKGDSRGRKATQWLDCMLLWVALHQDQFNEEEQMVVWILYHMTDKAANWALPIIGTIIKGKGNPPTTIPALTAKFKEALPIPTLNGQPPGKLPR
;
A
#
# COMPACT_ATOMS: atom_id res chain seq x y z
N MET A 1 1.16 -14.22 -15.42
CA MET A 1 1.74 -13.95 -14.09
C MET A 1 0.67 -14.28 -13.07
N GLU A 2 0.99 -15.01 -12.01
CA GLU A 2 0.01 -15.32 -10.95
C GLU A 2 -0.22 -14.11 -10.04
N LEU A 3 -1.44 -14.01 -9.49
CA LEU A 3 -1.80 -13.00 -8.51
C LEU A 3 -0.97 -13.20 -7.22
N PRO A 4 -0.25 -12.18 -6.72
CA PRO A 4 0.50 -12.33 -5.48
C PRO A 4 -0.42 -12.62 -4.29
N ASN A 5 0.07 -13.42 -3.35
CA ASN A 5 -0.64 -13.66 -2.09
C ASN A 5 -0.96 -12.32 -1.38
N PRO A 6 -2.11 -12.22 -0.69
CA PRO A 6 -2.46 -11.03 0.07
C PRO A 6 -1.38 -10.65 1.09
N TYR A 7 -1.18 -9.35 1.26
CA TYR A 7 -0.19 -8.84 2.22
C TYR A 7 -0.82 -8.63 3.58
N LYS A 8 -0.31 -9.35 4.58
CA LYS A 8 -0.84 -9.36 5.94
C LYS A 8 -0.34 -8.19 6.81
N GLY A 9 0.74 -7.53 6.40
CA GLY A 9 1.37 -6.47 7.19
C GLY A 9 2.25 -6.97 8.35
N ASP A 10 2.69 -8.22 8.31
CA ASP A 10 3.63 -8.82 9.26
C ASP A 10 5.10 -8.53 8.90
N SER A 11 5.37 -8.36 7.61
CA SER A 11 6.67 -8.11 7.02
C SER A 11 6.91 -6.61 6.88
N ARG A 12 8.17 -6.15 6.90
CA ARG A 12 8.54 -4.74 6.72
C ARG A 12 9.72 -4.59 5.76
N GLY A 13 10.00 -3.35 5.35
CA GLY A 13 11.13 -3.04 4.48
C GLY A 13 11.06 -3.79 3.15
N ARG A 14 12.16 -4.45 2.76
CA ARG A 14 12.32 -5.08 1.44
C ARG A 14 11.20 -6.05 1.07
N LYS A 15 10.71 -6.87 2.02
CA LYS A 15 9.63 -7.85 1.74
C LYS A 15 8.32 -7.16 1.39
N ALA A 16 8.00 -6.05 2.06
CA ALA A 16 6.80 -5.28 1.77
C ALA A 16 6.92 -4.54 0.43
N THR A 17 8.10 -4.00 0.12
CA THR A 17 8.38 -3.39 -1.18
C THR A 17 8.26 -4.42 -2.30
N GLN A 18 8.85 -5.61 -2.14
CA GLN A 18 8.78 -6.67 -3.14
C GLN A 18 7.34 -7.12 -3.39
N TRP A 19 6.52 -7.25 -2.34
CA TRP A 19 5.10 -7.54 -2.52
C TRP A 19 4.41 -6.46 -3.37
N LEU A 20 4.66 -5.19 -3.07
CA LEU A 20 4.08 -4.08 -3.83
C LEU A 20 4.55 -4.13 -5.30
N ASP A 21 5.85 -4.31 -5.55
CA ASP A 21 6.41 -4.39 -6.91
C ASP A 21 5.77 -5.53 -7.71
N CYS A 22 5.57 -6.71 -7.10
CA CYS A 22 4.87 -7.83 -7.73
C CYS A 22 3.40 -7.49 -8.02
N MET A 23 2.71 -6.81 -7.11
CA MET A 23 1.31 -6.43 -7.31
C MET A 23 1.16 -5.35 -8.39
N LEU A 24 2.06 -4.37 -8.41
CA LEU A 24 2.14 -3.32 -9.44
C LEU A 24 2.38 -3.92 -10.83
N LEU A 25 3.31 -4.87 -10.94
CA LEU A 25 3.53 -5.59 -12.20
C LEU A 25 2.30 -6.40 -12.61
N TRP A 26 1.62 -7.05 -11.66
CA TRP A 26 0.41 -7.79 -11.96
C TRP A 26 -0.69 -6.89 -12.52
N VAL A 27 -1.02 -5.77 -11.88
CA VAL A 27 -2.05 -4.86 -12.40
C VAL A 27 -1.66 -4.24 -13.74
N ALA A 28 -0.37 -3.97 -13.96
CA ALA A 28 0.13 -3.46 -15.24
C ALA A 28 -0.01 -4.47 -16.39
N LEU A 29 0.05 -5.77 -16.09
CA LEU A 29 -0.16 -6.84 -17.09
C LEU A 29 -1.64 -7.18 -17.32
N HIS A 30 -2.53 -6.75 -16.43
CA HIS A 30 -3.98 -7.02 -16.48
C HIS A 30 -4.78 -5.72 -16.54
N GLN A 31 -4.24 -4.69 -17.18
CA GLN A 31 -4.87 -3.35 -17.26
C GLN A 31 -6.23 -3.39 -17.95
N ASP A 32 -6.44 -4.34 -18.85
CA ASP A 32 -7.70 -4.60 -19.54
C ASP A 32 -8.86 -4.97 -18.60
N GLN A 33 -8.57 -5.37 -17.35
CA GLN A 33 -9.57 -5.68 -16.33
C GLN A 33 -10.09 -4.45 -15.57
N PHE A 34 -9.52 -3.27 -15.83
CA PHE A 34 -9.82 -2.05 -15.08
C PHE A 34 -10.26 -0.95 -16.04
N ASN A 35 -11.31 -0.21 -15.67
CA ASN A 35 -11.78 0.92 -16.48
C ASN A 35 -10.94 2.19 -16.21
N GLU A 36 -10.34 2.29 -15.02
CA GLU A 36 -9.60 3.47 -14.59
C GLU A 36 -8.52 3.11 -13.54
N GLU A 37 -7.52 3.97 -13.40
CA GLU A 37 -6.39 3.76 -12.48
C GLU A 37 -6.82 3.66 -11.01
N GLU A 38 -7.90 4.36 -10.63
CA GLU A 38 -8.47 4.30 -9.28
C GLU A 38 -8.90 2.88 -8.90
N GLN A 39 -9.45 2.11 -9.86
CA GLN A 39 -9.84 0.72 -9.64
C GLN A 39 -8.62 -0.17 -9.40
N MET A 40 -7.50 0.10 -10.06
CA MET A 40 -6.23 -0.59 -9.81
C MET A 40 -5.72 -0.29 -8.40
N VAL A 41 -5.82 0.96 -7.95
CA VAL A 41 -5.44 1.37 -6.59
C VAL A 41 -6.32 0.67 -5.55
N VAL A 42 -7.64 0.67 -5.74
CA VAL A 42 -8.57 -0.04 -4.85
C VAL A 42 -8.27 -1.54 -4.83
N TRP A 43 -7.95 -2.14 -5.98
CA TRP A 43 -7.60 -3.55 -6.08
C TRP A 43 -6.35 -3.91 -5.26
N ILE A 44 -5.29 -3.11 -5.36
CA ILE A 44 -4.06 -3.30 -4.59
C ILE A 44 -4.34 -3.19 -3.09
N LEU A 45 -5.10 -2.18 -2.68
CA LEU A 45 -5.47 -1.95 -1.28
C LEU A 45 -6.35 -3.07 -0.74
N TYR A 46 -7.28 -3.60 -1.55
CA TYR A 46 -8.15 -4.72 -1.18
C TYR A 46 -7.35 -6.02 -0.92
N HIS A 47 -6.20 -6.19 -1.57
CA HIS A 47 -5.30 -7.32 -1.34
C HIS A 47 -4.42 -7.16 -0.08
N MET A 48 -4.68 -6.15 0.74
CA MET A 48 -4.09 -6.03 2.08
C MET A 48 -5.04 -6.62 3.12
N THR A 49 -4.55 -7.60 3.88
CA THR A 49 -5.31 -8.37 4.87
C THR A 49 -4.73 -8.21 6.27
N ASP A 50 -5.40 -8.75 7.28
CA ASP A 50 -4.94 -8.76 8.67
C ASP A 50 -4.51 -7.35 9.16
N LYS A 51 -3.24 -7.16 9.55
CA LYS A 51 -2.73 -5.89 10.07
C LYS A 51 -2.66 -4.82 8.99
N ALA A 52 -2.40 -5.20 7.74
CA ALA A 52 -2.35 -4.25 6.63
C ALA A 52 -3.75 -3.74 6.25
N ALA A 53 -4.80 -4.53 6.47
CA ALA A 53 -6.18 -4.09 6.25
C ALA A 53 -6.55 -2.85 7.09
N ASN A 54 -6.05 -2.76 8.32
CA ASN A 54 -6.28 -1.59 9.18
C ASN A 54 -5.71 -0.29 8.58
N TRP A 55 -4.67 -0.39 7.76
CA TRP A 55 -4.11 0.76 7.02
C TRP A 55 -4.86 1.00 5.69
N ALA A 56 -5.24 -0.06 4.99
CA ALA A 56 -5.86 0.02 3.66
C ALA A 56 -7.33 0.44 3.68
N LEU A 57 -8.16 -0.12 4.57
CA LEU A 57 -9.60 0.09 4.60
C LEU A 57 -10.01 1.57 4.76
N PRO A 58 -9.38 2.39 5.62
CA PRO A 58 -9.68 3.81 5.69
C PRO A 58 -9.38 4.56 4.38
N ILE A 59 -8.34 4.15 3.65
CA ILE A 59 -7.97 4.74 2.35
C ILE A 59 -9.02 4.39 1.30
N ILE A 60 -9.40 3.11 1.20
CA ILE A 60 -10.49 2.66 0.32
C ILE A 60 -11.78 3.43 0.63
N GLY A 61 -12.13 3.56 1.90
CA GLY A 61 -13.32 4.32 2.31
C GLY A 61 -13.25 5.81 1.92
N THR A 62 -12.04 6.39 1.85
CA THR A 62 -11.81 7.77 1.42
C THR A 62 -11.97 7.92 -0.10
N ILE A 63 -11.43 6.96 -0.87
CA ILE A 63 -11.59 6.84 -2.33
C ILE A 63 -13.07 6.74 -2.70
N ILE A 64 -13.76 5.71 -2.19
CA ILE A 64 -15.17 5.41 -2.53
C ILE A 64 -16.10 6.58 -2.18
N LYS A 65 -15.83 7.28 -1.07
CA LYS A 65 -16.66 8.41 -0.64
C LYS A 65 -16.33 9.72 -1.39
N GLY A 66 -15.27 9.75 -2.19
CA GLY A 66 -14.78 10.95 -2.87
C GLY A 66 -14.46 12.09 -1.89
N LYS A 67 -14.01 11.77 -0.67
CA LYS A 67 -13.72 12.76 0.39
C LYS A 67 -12.22 12.90 0.60
N GLY A 68 -11.75 14.09 0.96
CA GLY A 68 -10.33 14.32 1.23
C GLY A 68 -9.48 14.29 -0.04
N ASN A 69 -8.23 13.83 0.07
CA ASN A 69 -7.29 13.71 -1.05
C ASN A 69 -6.64 12.30 -1.03
N PRO A 70 -7.39 11.23 -1.36
CA PRO A 70 -6.86 9.88 -1.35
C PRO A 70 -5.87 9.65 -2.51
N PRO A 71 -4.96 8.66 -2.39
CA PRO A 71 -4.18 8.22 -3.54
C PRO A 71 -5.11 7.53 -4.54
N THR A 72 -5.41 8.18 -5.66
CA THR A 72 -6.19 7.59 -6.77
C THR A 72 -5.32 7.13 -7.93
N THR A 73 -4.01 7.41 -7.89
CA THR A 73 -3.04 6.98 -8.90
C THR A 73 -2.01 6.02 -8.29
N ILE A 74 -1.43 5.16 -9.13
CA ILE A 74 -0.38 4.21 -8.76
C ILE A 74 0.86 4.92 -8.16
N PRO A 75 1.35 6.05 -8.72
CA PRO A 75 2.45 6.80 -8.11
C PRO A 75 2.09 7.33 -6.72
N ALA A 76 0.88 7.87 -6.54
CA ALA A 76 0.43 8.39 -5.25
C ALA A 76 0.32 7.28 -4.20
N LEU A 77 -0.24 6.12 -4.59
CA LEU A 77 -0.30 4.93 -3.73
C LEU A 77 1.10 4.46 -3.34
N THR A 78 2.02 4.40 -4.30
CA THR A 78 3.40 3.94 -4.06
C THR A 78 4.15 4.85 -3.10
N ALA A 79 4.00 6.17 -3.25
CA ALA A 79 4.57 7.14 -2.31
C ALA A 79 4.02 6.95 -0.90
N LYS A 80 2.69 6.88 -0.76
CA LYS A 80 2.01 6.68 0.52
C LYS A 80 2.37 5.33 1.18
N PHE A 81 2.55 4.28 0.39
CA PHE A 81 2.98 2.98 0.89
C PHE A 81 4.42 3.05 1.42
N LYS A 82 5.34 3.71 0.70
CA LYS A 82 6.74 3.91 1.14
C LYS A 82 6.81 4.71 2.44
N GLU A 83 5.99 5.74 2.60
CA GLU A 83 5.87 6.50 3.85
C GLU A 83 5.37 5.64 5.02
N ALA A 84 4.46 4.70 4.72
CA ALA A 84 3.88 3.80 5.73
C ALA A 84 4.82 2.66 6.14
N LEU A 85 5.84 2.34 5.35
CA LEU A 85 6.85 1.35 5.73
C LEU A 85 7.79 1.94 6.79
N PRO A 86 7.88 1.34 7.98
CA PRO A 86 8.89 1.76 8.95
C PRO A 86 10.27 1.50 8.34
N ILE A 87 11.09 2.55 8.27
CA ILE A 87 12.53 2.45 8.01
C ILE A 87 13.07 1.36 8.96
N PRO A 88 13.84 0.36 8.49
CA PRO A 88 14.49 -0.55 9.41
C PRO A 88 15.30 0.30 10.37
N THR A 89 14.99 0.24 11.67
CA THR A 89 15.77 0.89 12.71
C THR A 89 17.22 0.47 12.49
N LEU A 90 18.04 1.38 11.95
CA LEU A 90 19.48 1.28 12.10
C LEU A 90 19.72 1.38 13.60
N ASN A 91 19.99 0.23 14.21
CA ASN A 91 20.57 0.06 15.53
C ASN A 91 19.77 0.64 16.71
N GLY A 92 18.74 -0.08 17.17
CA GLY A 92 18.38 -0.14 18.60
C GLY A 92 18.01 1.16 19.34
N GLN A 93 17.84 2.29 18.68
CA GLN A 93 17.54 3.56 19.34
C GLN A 93 16.01 3.76 19.45
N PRO A 94 15.45 3.96 20.67
CA PRO A 94 14.03 4.29 20.79
C PRO A 94 13.76 5.65 20.13
N PRO A 95 12.54 5.88 19.59
CA PRO A 95 12.17 7.13 18.97
C PRO A 95 12.40 8.26 19.98
N GLY A 96 13.32 9.16 19.64
CA GLY A 96 13.67 10.31 20.44
C GLY A 96 12.42 11.10 20.79
N LYS A 97 12.27 11.43 22.08
CA LYS A 97 11.26 12.37 22.55
C LYS A 97 11.37 13.65 21.72
N LEU A 98 10.26 14.09 21.14
CA LEU A 98 10.11 15.43 20.60
C LEU A 98 10.53 16.44 21.69
N PRO A 99 11.40 17.42 21.40
CA PRO A 99 11.65 18.50 22.35
C PRO A 99 10.34 19.26 22.60
N ARG A 100 10.14 19.64 23.87
CA ARG A 100 8.98 20.42 24.34
C ARG A 100 8.94 21.80 23.73
#